data_AF-A0A7X7M802-F1
#
_entry.id   AF-A0A7X7M802-F1
#
_cell.length_a   1.000
_cell.length_b   1.000
_cell.length_c   1.000
_cell.angle_alpha   90.00
_cell.angle_beta   90.00
_cell.angle_gamma   90.00
#
_symmetry.space_group_name_H-M   'P 1'
#
loop_
_entity.id
_entity.type
_entity.pdbx_description
1 polymer ?
#
loop_
_entity_poly.entity_id
_entity_poly.type
_entity_poly.pdbx_seq_one_letter_code
_entity_poly.pdbx_strand_id
1 'polypeptide(L)'
;MGSTMVDSALFRNFCGTERAREIWCDEAMLKNWFKFWVALAQAEEEIGIVPKGTAAAIDAVSDVSTYDLDALREKIEETTHPCIPLCWEIEKRAKDGLGKWVHWGATLQD
;
A
#
# COMPACT_ATOMS: atom_id res chain seq x y z
N MET A 1 -9.68 -5.80 -22.61
CA MET A 1 -9.03 -4.95 -23.62
C MET A 1 -9.15 -3.51 -23.12
N GLY A 2 -8.07 -2.72 -23.09
CA GLY A 2 -8.12 -1.36 -22.54
C GLY A 2 -9.11 -0.48 -23.32
N SER A 3 -10.08 0.12 -22.62
CA SER A 3 -11.08 1.01 -23.21
C SER A 3 -10.64 2.47 -23.27
N THR A 4 -9.57 2.83 -22.55
CA THR A 4 -8.97 4.17 -22.54
C THR A 4 -7.67 4.21 -23.35
N MET A 5 -7.24 5.42 -23.75
CA MET A 5 -5.95 5.60 -24.43
C MET A 5 -4.77 5.23 -23.55
N VAL A 6 -4.86 5.46 -22.23
CA VAL A 6 -3.78 5.17 -21.27
C VAL A 6 -3.51 3.66 -21.16
N ASP A 7 -4.56 2.85 -21.27
CA ASP A 7 -4.48 1.38 -21.15
C ASP A 7 -4.28 0.67 -22.50
N SER A 8 -4.38 1.41 -23.62
CA SER A 8 -4.27 0.84 -24.96
C SER A 8 -2.86 0.38 -25.27
N ALA A 9 -2.68 -0.89 -25.64
CA ALA A 9 -1.39 -1.42 -26.09
C ALA A 9 -0.84 -0.71 -27.34
N LEU A 10 -1.71 -0.11 -28.15
CA LEU A 10 -1.36 0.55 -29.41
C LEU A 10 -1.14 2.06 -29.24
N PHE A 11 -1.96 2.72 -28.42
CA PHE A 11 -2.02 4.19 -28.36
C PHE A 11 -1.47 4.81 -27.06
N ARG A 12 -1.18 4.02 -26.02
CA ARG A 12 -0.73 4.54 -24.70
C ARG A 12 0.51 5.44 -24.72
N ASN A 13 1.32 5.36 -25.76
CA ASN A 13 2.50 6.21 -25.92
C ASN A 13 2.20 7.57 -26.58
N PHE A 14 0.99 7.77 -27.11
CA PHE A 14 0.57 9.09 -27.63
C PHE A 14 0.12 10.03 -26.51
N CYS A 15 -0.32 9.48 -25.38
CA CYS A 15 -0.87 10.24 -24.26
C CYS A 15 -0.03 10.09 -22.97
N GLY A 16 1.15 9.48 -23.05
CA GLY A 16 2.01 9.25 -21.89
C GLY A 16 3.31 8.56 -22.26
N THR A 17 4.18 8.39 -21.27
CA THR A 17 5.45 7.67 -21.41
C THR A 17 5.42 6.36 -20.63
N GLU A 18 6.31 5.45 -20.97
CA GLU A 18 6.56 4.24 -20.16
C GLU A 18 6.92 4.61 -18.73
N ARG A 19 7.82 5.59 -18.58
CA ARG A 19 8.23 6.10 -17.27
C ARG A 19 7.05 6.62 -16.44
N ALA A 20 6.10 7.33 -17.05
CA ALA A 20 4.91 7.78 -16.34
C ALA A 20 4.06 6.60 -15.86
N ARG A 21 3.86 5.57 -16.69
CA ARG A 21 3.10 4.38 -16.30
C ARG A 21 3.76 3.61 -15.16
N GLU A 22 5.09 3.55 -15.10
CA GLU A 22 5.81 2.96 -13.96
C GLU A 22 5.60 3.73 -12.64
N ILE A 23 5.36 5.04 -12.71
CA ILE A 23 5.13 5.88 -11.52
C ILE A 23 3.68 5.77 -11.04
N TRP A 24 2.73 5.72 -11.97
CA TRP A 24 1.30 5.80 -11.70
C TRP A 24 0.58 4.44 -11.73
N CYS A 25 1.30 3.31 -11.81
CA CYS A 25 0.70 1.99 -11.70
C CYS A 25 0.36 1.63 -10.26
N ASP A 26 -0.54 0.66 -10.09
CA ASP A 26 -0.99 0.19 -8.78
C ASP A 26 0.18 -0.30 -7.91
N GLU A 27 1.14 -1.02 -8.50
CA GLU A 27 2.31 -1.52 -7.75
C GLU A 27 3.14 -0.37 -7.15
N ALA A 28 3.35 0.70 -7.91
CA ALA A 28 4.06 1.87 -7.43
C ALA A 28 3.26 2.62 -6.35
N MET A 29 1.94 2.71 -6.50
CA MET A 29 1.05 3.29 -5.48
C MET A 29 1.16 2.51 -4.16
N LEU A 30 0.93 1.19 -4.18
CA LEU A 30 0.98 0.35 -2.98
C LEU A 30 2.36 0.36 -2.32
N LYS A 31 3.43 0.31 -3.12
CA LYS A 31 4.81 0.43 -2.62
C LYS A 31 5.04 1.74 -1.87
N ASN A 32 4.47 2.84 -2.34
CA ASN A 32 4.62 4.13 -1.67
C ASN A 32 3.73 4.25 -0.42
N TRP A 33 2.54 3.65 -0.39
CA TRP A 33 1.73 3.54 0.84
C TRP A 33 2.44 2.72 1.91
N PHE A 34 3.05 1.58 1.55
CA PHE A 34 3.84 0.81 2.49
C PHE A 34 5.02 1.60 3.06
N LYS A 35 5.76 2.31 2.19
CA LYS A 35 6.83 3.21 2.66
C LYS A 35 6.32 4.27 3.63
N PHE A 36 5.16 4.86 3.34
CA PHE A 36 4.53 5.83 4.22
C PHE A 36 4.21 5.21 5.59
N TRP A 37 3.54 4.05 5.64
CA TRP A 37 3.21 3.41 6.92
C TRP A 37 4.43 2.95 7.71
N VAL A 38 5.49 2.47 7.04
CA VAL A 38 6.76 2.17 7.71
C VAL A 38 7.37 3.44 8.30
N ALA A 39 7.43 4.53 7.53
CA ALA A 39 7.98 5.80 8.01
C ALA A 39 7.14 6.42 9.14
N LEU A 40 5.81 6.30 9.07
CA LEU A 40 4.90 6.72 10.14
C LEU A 40 5.19 5.93 11.42
N ALA A 41 5.23 4.60 11.35
CA ALA A 41 5.54 3.76 12.51
C ALA A 41 6.94 4.07 13.08
N GLN A 42 7.93 4.38 12.24
CA GLN A 42 9.25 4.81 12.70
C GLN A 42 9.17 6.10 13.51
N ALA A 43 8.48 7.12 13.00
CA ALA A 43 8.30 8.39 13.69
C ALA A 43 7.54 8.20 15.02
N GLU A 44 6.52 7.34 15.04
CA GLU A 44 5.76 7.01 16.24
C GLU A 44 6.58 6.24 17.28
N GLU A 45 7.46 5.33 16.85
CA GLU A 45 8.41 4.63 17.73
C GLU A 45 9.40 5.58 18.40
N GLU A 46 9.93 6.55 17.64
CA GLU A 46 10.90 7.53 18.14
C GLU A 46 10.36 8.34 19.32
N ILE A 47 9.05 8.62 19.33
CA ILE A 47 8.37 9.35 20.40
C ILE A 47 7.58 8.46 21.37
N GLY A 48 7.61 7.14 21.17
CA GLY A 48 7.02 6.15 22.07
C GLY A 48 5.50 6.03 22.01
N ILE A 49 4.85 6.40 20.90
CA ILE A 49 3.40 6.21 20.69
C ILE A 49 3.07 4.74 20.43
N VAL A 50 3.89 4.05 19.63
CA VAL A 50 3.76 2.62 19.33
C VAL A 50 4.95 1.82 19.91
N PRO A 51 4.82 0.50 20.13
CA PRO A 51 5.92 -0.32 20.64
C PRO A 51 7.14 -0.32 19.71
N LYS A 52 8.34 -0.43 20.28
CA LYS A 52 9.58 -0.59 19.48
C LYS A 52 9.52 -1.85 18.62
N GLY A 53 9.95 -1.75 17.37
CA GLY A 53 9.96 -2.87 16.40
C GLY A 53 8.68 -3.00 15.58
N THR A 54 7.67 -2.16 15.81
CA THR A 54 6.47 -2.01 14.97
C THR A 54 6.83 -1.70 13.52
N ALA A 55 7.67 -0.70 13.28
CA ALA A 55 8.12 -0.32 11.95
C ALA A 55 8.81 -1.47 11.22
N ALA A 56 9.71 -2.18 11.92
CA ALA A 56 10.41 -3.34 11.37
C ALA A 56 9.44 -4.50 11.05
N ALA A 57 8.42 -4.71 11.89
CA ALA A 57 7.42 -5.74 11.67
C ALA A 57 6.51 -5.42 10.47
N ILE A 58 6.15 -4.15 10.26
CA ILE A 58 5.38 -3.69 9.09
C ILE A 58 6.24 -3.77 7.82
N ASP A 59 7.49 -3.31 7.87
CA ASP A 59 8.41 -3.34 6.71
C ASP A 59 8.67 -4.78 6.23
N ALA A 60 8.80 -5.72 7.17
CA ALA A 60 9.02 -7.13 6.86
C ALA A 60 7.88 -7.79 6.03
N VAL A 61 6.70 -7.17 5.96
CA VAL A 61 5.57 -7.65 5.16
C VAL A 61 5.20 -6.70 4.01
N SER A 62 5.98 -5.63 3.80
CA SER A 62 5.70 -4.54 2.86
C SER A 62 6.22 -4.78 1.42
N ASP A 63 6.29 -6.04 1.00
CA ASP A 63 6.62 -6.39 -0.40
C ASP A 63 5.32 -6.65 -1.18
N VAL A 64 4.98 -5.73 -2.09
CA VAL A 64 3.78 -5.78 -2.93
C VAL A 64 3.66 -7.11 -3.69
N SER A 65 4.78 -7.69 -4.14
CA SER A 65 4.78 -8.95 -4.90
C SER A 65 4.29 -10.15 -4.10
N THR A 66 4.20 -10.02 -2.77
CA THR A 66 3.73 -11.06 -1.87
C THR A 66 2.23 -10.98 -1.56
N TYR A 67 1.53 -9.98 -2.11
CA TYR A 67 0.09 -9.79 -1.93
C TYR A 67 -0.69 -10.32 -3.14
N ASP A 68 -1.86 -10.88 -2.87
CA ASP A 68 -2.86 -11.20 -3.89
C ASP A 68 -3.64 -9.94 -4.26
N LEU A 69 -3.24 -9.29 -5.36
CA LEU A 69 -3.84 -8.02 -5.79
C LEU A 69 -5.28 -8.17 -6.27
N ASP A 70 -5.67 -9.33 -6.79
CA ASP A 70 -7.06 -9.59 -7.21
C ASP A 70 -7.96 -9.71 -5.97
N ALA A 71 -7.52 -10.45 -4.95
CA ALA A 71 -8.26 -10.55 -3.68
C ALA A 71 -8.34 -9.19 -2.95
N LEU A 72 -7.28 -8.38 -3.02
CA LEU A 72 -7.30 -7.01 -2.48
C LEU A 72 -8.29 -6.12 -3.21
N ARG A 73 -8.33 -6.18 -4.55
CA ARG A 73 -9.30 -5.43 -5.36
C ARG A 73 -10.74 -5.77 -4.93
N GLU A 74 -11.07 -7.06 -4.82
CA GLU A 74 -12.41 -7.49 -4.41
C GLU A 74 -12.80 -6.94 -3.03
N LYS A 75 -11.89 -6.98 -2.05
CA LYS A 75 -12.13 -6.40 -0.73
C LYS A 75 -12.24 -4.87 -0.75
N ILE A 76 -11.46 -4.19 -1.58
CA ILE A 76 -11.56 -2.73 -1.74
C ILE A 76 -12.94 -2.36 -2.31
N GLU A 77 -13.42 -3.10 -3.31
CA GLU A 77 -14.76 -2.93 -3.88
C GLU A 77 -15.86 -3.19 -2.83
N GLU A 78 -15.74 -4.26 -2.04
CA GLU A 78 -16.69 -4.60 -0.97
C GLU A 78 -16.74 -3.52 0.13
N THR A 79 -15.59 -3.06 0.60
CA THR A 79 -15.49 -2.09 1.69
C THR A 79 -15.69 -0.65 1.24
N THR A 80 -15.61 -0.39 -0.08
CA THR A 80 -15.54 0.97 -0.65
C THR A 80 -14.41 1.80 -0.02
N HIS A 81 -13.35 1.15 0.48
CA HIS A 81 -12.25 1.81 1.18
C HIS A 81 -10.90 1.31 0.66
N PRO A 82 -10.02 2.20 0.15
CA PRO A 82 -8.85 1.76 -0.60
C PRO A 82 -7.71 1.21 0.28
N CYS A 83 -7.51 1.74 1.49
CA CYS A 83 -6.40 1.32 2.36
C CYS A 83 -6.76 0.28 3.44
N ILE A 84 -8.02 0.20 3.88
CA ILE A 84 -8.42 -0.64 5.02
C ILE A 84 -8.15 -2.13 4.77
N PRO A 85 -8.47 -2.70 3.59
CA PRO A 85 -8.11 -4.09 3.29
C PRO A 85 -6.60 -4.36 3.39
N LEU A 86 -5.77 -3.39 2.98
CA LEU A 86 -4.31 -3.49 3.11
C LEU A 86 -3.86 -3.48 4.58
N CYS A 87 -4.43 -2.59 5.39
CA CYS A 87 -4.14 -2.53 6.83
C CYS A 87 -4.44 -3.87 7.52
N TRP A 88 -5.57 -4.50 7.20
CA TRP A 88 -5.92 -5.83 7.74
C TRP A 88 -4.95 -6.92 7.31
N GLU A 89 -4.50 -6.91 6.05
CA GLU A 89 -3.49 -7.88 5.59
C GLU A 89 -2.13 -7.64 6.28
N ILE A 90 -1.72 -6.39 6.51
CA ILE A 90 -0.52 -6.08 7.29
C ILE A 90 -0.68 -6.57 8.74
N GLU A 91 -1.80 -6.26 9.39
CA GLU A 91 -2.10 -6.70 10.75
C GLU A 91 -1.99 -8.21 10.91
N LYS A 92 -2.53 -8.96 9.95
CA LYS A 92 -2.50 -10.42 9.94
C LYS A 92 -1.10 -11.00 9.72
N ARG A 93 -0.27 -10.34 8.91
CA ARG A 93 1.03 -10.88 8.44
C ARG A 93 2.20 -10.47 9.33
N ALA A 94 2.15 -9.28 9.93
CA ALA A 94 3.23 -8.78 10.77
C ALA A 94 3.34 -9.60 12.08
N LYS A 95 4.57 -9.85 12.50
CA LYS A 95 4.85 -10.68 13.69
C LYS A 95 4.44 -9.98 14.98
N ASP A 96 4.31 -10.78 16.03
CA ASP A 96 4.13 -10.33 17.42
C ASP A 96 2.89 -9.44 17.65
N GLY A 97 1.91 -9.49 16.73
CA GLY A 97 0.72 -8.64 16.77
C GLY A 97 1.03 -7.15 16.58
N LEU A 98 2.19 -6.81 16.02
CA LEU A 98 2.63 -5.43 15.83
C LEU A 98 1.97 -4.77 14.62
N GLY A 99 1.46 -5.54 13.66
CA GLY A 99 0.80 -4.99 12.48
C GLY A 99 -0.49 -4.22 12.78
N LYS A 100 -1.12 -4.43 13.94
CA LYS A 100 -2.33 -3.69 14.35
C LYS A 100 -2.10 -2.18 14.52
N TRP A 101 -0.84 -1.76 14.61
CA TRP A 101 -0.43 -0.37 14.71
C TRP A 101 -0.20 0.28 13.33
N VAL A 102 -0.39 -0.45 12.22
CA VAL A 102 -0.34 0.14 10.89
C VAL A 102 -1.37 1.27 10.78
N HIS A 103 -0.97 2.38 10.16
CA HIS A 103 -1.83 3.55 9.95
C HIS A 103 -2.38 4.18 11.25
N TRP A 104 -1.75 3.93 12.41
CA TRP A 104 -2.21 4.47 13.69
C TRP A 104 -2.21 6.00 13.68
N GLY A 105 -3.32 6.59 14.14
CA GLY A 105 -3.49 8.05 14.22
C GLY A 105 -3.58 8.81 12.89
N ALA A 106 -3.30 8.18 11.75
CA ALA A 106 -3.41 8.77 10.42
C ALA A 106 -4.85 8.70 9.88
N THR A 107 -5.12 9.50 8.86
CA THR A 107 -6.37 9.45 8.09
C THR A 107 -6.14 9.00 6.66
N LEU A 108 -7.21 8.63 5.95
CA LEU A 108 -7.14 8.15 4.57
C LEU A 108 -6.44 9.11 3.60
N GLN A 109 -6.46 10.42 3.89
CA GLN A 109 -5.83 11.44 3.06
C GLN A 109 -4.30 11.52 3.24
N ASP A 110 -3.76 11.08 4.38
CA ASP A 110 -2.32 11.09 4.68
C ASP A 110 -1.58 9.98 3.91
#